data_AF-A0A7C2TP84-F1
#
_entry.id   AF-A0A7C2TP84-F1
#
_cell.length_a   1.000
_cell.length_b   1.000
_cell.length_c   1.000
_cell.angle_alpha   90.00
_cell.angle_beta   90.00
_cell.angle_gamma   90.00
#
_symmetry.space_group_name_H-M   'P 1'
#
loop_
_entity.id
_entity.type
_entity.pdbx_description
1 polymer ?
#
loop_
_entity_poly.entity_id
_entity_poly.type
_entity_poly.pdbx_seq_one_letter_code
_entity_poly.pdbx_strand_id
1 'polypeptide(L)'
;MSESITFPGDRIASIEEYEAGQNAFDDGSDVRATVVGTAEIDKKERIVNVKHPDGLSIPKVGDIIIGSVAAVMGSMIAVSIDYINGKPTISHVECVCSTRNLRKRNVALVKDIVCLKIIS
;
A
#
# COMPACT_ATOMS: atom_id res chain seq x y z
N MET A 1 -5.56 25.36 12.16
CA MET A 1 -6.43 25.34 10.97
C MET A 1 -7.08 23.97 10.96
N SER A 2 -8.41 23.91 10.94
CA SER A 2 -9.14 22.65 10.91
C SER A 2 -8.66 21.83 9.71
N GLU A 3 -8.18 20.61 9.95
CA GLU A 3 -7.94 19.64 8.89
C GLU A 3 -9.26 19.41 8.16
N SER A 4 -9.42 20.04 7.00
CA SER A 4 -10.62 19.88 6.19
C SER A 4 -10.52 18.54 5.49
N ILE A 5 -11.36 17.59 5.92
CA ILE A 5 -11.67 16.41 5.12
C ILE A 5 -12.25 16.88 3.80
N THR A 6 -11.72 16.32 2.72
CA THR A 6 -12.14 16.53 1.34
C THR A 6 -12.85 15.29 0.83
N PHE A 7 -13.80 15.50 -0.06
CA PHE A 7 -14.51 14.46 -0.81
C PHE A 7 -14.09 14.50 -2.28
N PRO A 8 -14.19 13.37 -3.02
CA PRO A 8 -13.93 13.35 -4.44
C PRO A 8 -14.72 14.44 -5.18
N GLY A 9 -14.03 15.27 -5.96
CA GLY A 9 -14.59 16.41 -6.70
C GLY A 9 -14.50 17.76 -5.98
N ASP A 10 -14.18 17.78 -4.68
CA ASP A 10 -13.98 19.03 -3.94
C ASP A 10 -12.81 19.82 -4.54
N ARG A 11 -13.02 21.13 -4.71
CA ARG A 11 -11.98 22.07 -5.14
C ARG A 11 -11.02 22.32 -3.99
N ILE A 12 -9.72 22.11 -4.22
CA ILE A 12 -8.67 22.33 -3.23
C ILE A 12 -7.91 23.62 -3.53
N ALA A 13 -7.50 23.82 -4.77
CA ALA A 13 -6.71 24.98 -5.20
C ALA A 13 -6.94 25.29 -6.69
N SER A 14 -6.48 26.46 -7.14
CA SER A 14 -6.47 26.77 -8.58
C SER A 14 -5.23 26.18 -9.26
N ILE A 15 -5.37 25.75 -10.52
CA ILE A 15 -4.25 25.25 -11.34
C ILE A 15 -3.17 26.33 -11.56
N GLU A 16 -3.53 27.61 -11.50
CA GLU A 16 -2.57 28.72 -11.64
C GLU A 16 -1.59 28.80 -10.45
N GLU A 17 -2.03 28.29 -9.29
CA GLU A 17 -1.27 28.36 -8.05
C GLU A 17 -0.55 27.05 -7.72
N TYR A 18 -1.18 25.91 -8.03
CA TYR A 18 -0.70 24.58 -7.64
C TYR A 18 -0.96 23.52 -8.71
N GLU A 19 -0.04 22.55 -8.79
CA GLU A 19 -0.18 21.35 -9.61
C GLU A 19 -0.85 20.20 -8.85
N ALA A 20 -1.50 19.31 -9.59
CA ALA A 20 -2.14 18.11 -9.04
C ALA A 20 -1.09 17.01 -8.73
N GLY A 21 -1.04 16.59 -7.48
CA GLY A 21 -0.18 15.51 -7.00
C GLY A 21 -0.95 14.20 -6.77
N GLN A 22 -0.55 13.47 -5.73
CA GLN A 22 -1.13 12.17 -5.40
C GLN A 22 -2.57 12.32 -4.89
N ASN A 23 -3.49 11.55 -5.47
CA ASN A 23 -4.92 11.57 -5.17
C ASN A 23 -5.59 12.94 -5.37
N ALA A 24 -5.02 13.76 -6.25
CA ALA A 24 -5.64 14.95 -6.80
C ALA A 24 -5.59 14.88 -8.34
N PHE A 25 -6.45 15.63 -9.01
CA PHE A 25 -6.42 15.77 -10.46
C PHE A 25 -6.76 17.20 -10.86
N ASP A 26 -6.32 17.59 -12.06
CA ASP A 26 -6.62 18.86 -12.68
C ASP A 26 -7.81 18.72 -13.63
N ASP A 27 -8.81 19.58 -13.48
CA ASP A 27 -10.01 19.61 -14.34
C ASP A 27 -9.93 20.66 -15.48
N GLY A 28 -8.80 21.35 -15.62
CA GLY A 28 -8.56 22.44 -16.56
C GLY A 28 -8.78 23.83 -15.97
N SER A 29 -9.24 23.93 -14.71
CA SER A 29 -9.41 25.19 -13.99
C SER A 29 -8.89 25.12 -12.56
N ASP A 30 -9.18 24.02 -11.88
CA ASP A 30 -8.93 23.82 -10.46
C ASP A 30 -8.35 22.41 -10.22
N VAL A 31 -7.52 22.33 -9.18
CA VAL A 31 -7.07 21.05 -8.64
C VAL A 31 -8.13 20.53 -7.67
N ARG A 32 -8.61 19.31 -7.96
CA ARG A 32 -9.67 18.64 -7.21
C ARG A 32 -9.21 17.36 -6.56
N ALA A 33 -9.85 16.99 -5.45
CA ALA A 33 -9.65 15.71 -4.79
C ALA A 33 -10.18 14.54 -5.65
N THR A 34 -9.45 13.43 -5.71
CA THR A 34 -9.92 12.18 -6.33
C THR A 34 -10.45 11.18 -5.31
N VAL A 35 -10.06 11.30 -4.03
CA VAL A 35 -10.41 10.39 -2.95
C VAL A 35 -10.92 11.16 -1.73
N VAL A 36 -11.57 10.47 -0.79
CA VAL A 36 -11.88 11.06 0.53
C VAL A 36 -10.59 11.15 1.34
N GLY A 37 -10.27 12.30 1.92
CA GLY A 37 -9.05 12.40 2.73
C GLY A 37 -8.69 13.81 3.16
N THR A 38 -7.51 13.97 3.75
CA THR A 38 -7.01 15.29 4.18
C THR A 38 -6.19 15.91 3.06
N ALA A 39 -6.54 17.13 2.65
CA ALA A 39 -5.75 17.86 1.67
C ALA A 39 -4.42 18.35 2.30
N GLU A 40 -3.32 18.03 1.63
CA GLU A 40 -1.98 18.50 1.97
C GLU A 40 -1.41 19.33 0.82
N ILE A 41 -1.13 20.59 1.10
CA ILE A 41 -0.57 21.52 0.14
C ILE A 41 0.92 21.69 0.43
N ASP A 42 1.76 21.17 -0.45
CA ASP A 42 3.20 21.45 -0.42
C ASP A 42 3.44 22.83 -1.03
N LYS A 43 3.67 23.83 -0.17
CA LYS A 43 3.91 25.22 -0.60
C LYS A 43 5.26 25.41 -1.29
N LYS A 44 6.21 24.50 -1.11
CA LYS A 44 7.55 24.63 -1.67
C LYS A 44 7.56 24.20 -3.14
N GLU A 45 7.02 23.02 -3.40
CA GLU A 45 6.92 22.45 -4.74
C GLU A 45 5.62 22.88 -5.46
N ARG A 46 4.69 23.53 -4.74
CA ARG A 46 3.35 23.93 -5.21
C ARG A 46 2.53 22.73 -5.71
N ILE A 47 2.55 21.64 -4.94
CA ILE A 47 1.81 20.42 -5.26
C ILE A 47 0.70 20.19 -4.24
N VAL A 48 -0.50 19.87 -4.72
CA VAL A 48 -1.63 19.47 -3.88
C VAL A 48 -1.74 17.95 -3.87
N ASN A 49 -1.69 17.37 -2.68
CA ASN A 49 -1.91 15.94 -2.45
C ASN A 49 -3.14 15.74 -1.56
N VAL A 50 -3.80 14.59 -1.68
CA VAL A 50 -4.84 14.17 -0.74
C VAL A 50 -4.40 12.90 -0.04
N LYS A 51 -4.26 12.96 1.29
CA LYS A 51 -3.96 11.78 2.11
C LYS A 51 -5.23 11.00 2.40
N HIS A 52 -5.31 9.80 1.83
CA HIS A 52 -6.34 8.84 2.21
C HIS A 52 -5.94 8.15 3.53
N PRO A 53 -6.84 8.02 4.52
CA PRO A 53 -6.53 7.37 5.80
C PRO A 53 -6.07 5.92 5.64
N ASP A 54 -6.64 5.21 4.67
CA ASP A 54 -6.38 3.79 4.42
C ASP A 54 -5.53 3.62 3.16
N GLY A 55 -4.23 3.85 3.29
CA GLY A 55 -3.28 3.45 2.24
C GLY A 55 -3.23 1.92 2.13
N LEU A 56 -3.16 1.40 0.89
CA LEU A 56 -2.78 -0.01 0.68
C LEU A 56 -1.42 -0.25 1.36
N SER A 57 -1.40 -1.13 2.37
CA SER A 57 -0.17 -1.53 3.03
C SER A 57 0.53 -2.58 2.16
N ILE A 58 1.42 -2.10 1.29
CA ILE A 58 2.24 -2.93 0.40
C ILE A 58 3.57 -3.18 1.13
N PRO A 59 3.98 -4.45 1.30
CA PRO A 59 5.27 -4.78 1.92
C PRO A 59 6.43 -4.22 1.11
N LYS A 60 7.46 -3.71 1.78
CA LYS A 60 8.71 -3.26 1.16
C LYS A 60 9.83 -4.26 1.42
N VAL A 61 10.87 -4.20 0.58
CA VAL A 61 12.09 -4.99 0.79
C VAL A 61 12.67 -4.72 2.18
N GLY A 62 12.90 -5.79 2.93
CA GLY A 62 13.37 -5.74 4.32
C GLY A 62 12.28 -5.92 5.37
N ASP A 63 11.00 -5.75 5.02
CA ASP A 63 9.89 -5.92 5.96
C ASP A 63 9.73 -7.37 6.39
N ILE A 64 9.26 -7.55 7.63
CA ILE A 64 8.88 -8.84 8.19
C ILE A 64 7.38 -8.99 8.06
N ILE A 65 6.95 -10.06 7.41
CA ILE A 65 5.54 -10.38 7.20
C ILE A 65 5.15 -11.63 7.98
N ILE A 66 3.89 -11.68 8.41
CA ILE A 66 3.25 -12.88 8.93
C ILE A 66 2.05 -13.16 8.05
N GLY A 67 1.89 -14.41 7.63
CA GLY A 67 0.84 -14.79 6.72
C GLY A 67 0.54 -16.27 6.74
N SER A 68 -0.53 -16.65 6.06
CA SER A 68 -0.97 -18.04 5.92
C SER A 68 -0.59 -18.60 4.55
N VAL A 69 -0.14 -19.84 4.51
CA VAL A 69 0.22 -20.52 3.26
C VAL A 69 -1.05 -20.80 2.46
N ALA A 70 -1.23 -20.07 1.37
CA ALA A 70 -2.35 -20.20 0.45
C ALA A 70 -2.18 -21.42 -0.46
N ALA A 71 -0.96 -21.65 -0.95
CA ALA A 71 -0.64 -22.79 -1.81
C ALA A 71 0.81 -23.27 -1.64
N VAL A 72 1.00 -24.58 -1.80
CA VAL A 72 2.32 -25.22 -1.83
C VAL A 72 2.55 -25.76 -3.23
N MET A 73 3.59 -25.27 -3.89
CA MET A 73 4.05 -25.73 -5.20
C MET A 73 5.38 -26.47 -5.02
N GLY A 74 5.82 -27.21 -6.03
CA GLY A 74 6.96 -28.13 -5.90
C GLY A 74 8.27 -27.50 -5.40
N SER A 75 8.53 -26.22 -5.72
CA SER A 75 9.74 -25.50 -5.27
C SER A 75 9.47 -24.09 -4.72
N MET A 76 8.22 -23.80 -4.36
CA MET A 76 7.82 -22.49 -3.86
C MET A 76 6.52 -22.59 -3.07
N ILE A 77 6.30 -21.64 -2.17
CA ILE A 77 5.02 -21.47 -1.46
C ILE A 77 4.46 -20.09 -1.77
N ALA A 78 3.14 -20.02 -1.90
CA ALA A 78 2.40 -18.77 -1.95
C ALA A 78 1.80 -18.50 -0.57
N VAL A 79 1.97 -17.28 -0.08
CA VAL A 79 1.58 -16.87 1.28
C VAL A 79 0.71 -15.62 1.19
N SER A 80 -0.50 -15.69 1.74
CA SER A 80 -1.36 -14.53 1.93
C SER A 80 -0.87 -13.74 3.14
N ILE A 81 -0.63 -12.44 2.96
CA ILE A 81 -0.05 -11.60 4.01
C ILE A 81 -1.17 -11.05 4.90
N ASP A 82 -1.09 -11.35 6.20
CA ASP A 82 -2.05 -10.89 7.20
C ASP A 82 -1.47 -9.72 8.02
N TYR A 83 -0.15 -9.71 8.24
CA TYR A 83 0.56 -8.66 8.98
C TYR A 83 1.87 -8.23 8.30
N ILE A 84 2.16 -6.94 8.37
CA ILE A 84 3.45 -6.34 7.97
C ILE A 84 4.03 -5.61 9.19
N ASN A 85 5.22 -5.99 9.63
CA ASN A 85 5.91 -5.42 10.81
C ASN A 85 5.00 -5.34 12.06
N GLY A 86 4.19 -6.38 12.27
CA GLY A 86 3.25 -6.47 13.40
C GLY A 86 1.95 -5.67 13.24
N LYS A 87 1.76 -4.94 12.14
CA LYS A 87 0.51 -4.23 11.83
C LYS A 87 -0.37 -5.07 10.92
N PRO A 88 -1.66 -5.26 11.23
CA PRO A 88 -2.57 -5.98 10.35
C PRO A 88 -2.71 -5.24 9.02
N THR A 89 -2.85 -5.98 7.92
CA THR A 89 -3.06 -5.42 6.59
C THR A 89 -4.37 -5.92 5.98
N ILE A 90 -5.03 -5.05 5.22
CA ILE A 90 -6.22 -5.37 4.40
C ILE A 90 -5.86 -5.50 2.91
N SER A 91 -4.58 -5.39 2.56
CA SER A 91 -4.14 -5.26 1.17
C SER A 91 -4.30 -6.54 0.33
N HIS A 92 -4.69 -7.67 0.94
CA HIS A 92 -4.84 -8.99 0.31
C HIS A 92 -3.67 -9.33 -0.65
N VAL A 93 -2.48 -8.83 -0.32
CA VAL A 93 -1.28 -9.06 -1.12
C VAL A 93 -0.75 -10.44 -0.77
N GLU A 94 -0.42 -11.22 -1.79
CA GLU A 94 0.26 -12.49 -1.65
C GLU A 94 1.75 -12.33 -1.98
N CYS A 95 2.59 -13.11 -1.33
CA CYS A 95 4.00 -13.24 -1.69
C CYS A 95 4.35 -14.66 -2.08
N VAL A 96 5.40 -14.78 -2.88
CA VAL A 96 5.98 -16.06 -3.28
C VAL A 96 7.32 -16.22 -2.59
N CYS A 97 7.48 -17.34 -1.87
CA CYS A 97 8.74 -17.72 -1.27
C CYS A 97 9.30 -18.96 -1.99
N SER A 98 10.46 -18.80 -2.63
CA SER A 98 11.19 -19.92 -3.23
C SER A 98 11.77 -20.82 -2.14
N THR A 99 11.44 -22.11 -2.18
CA THR A 99 11.95 -23.11 -1.24
C THR A 99 13.16 -23.86 -1.77
N ARG A 100 13.67 -23.50 -2.95
CA ARG A 100 14.82 -24.17 -3.60
C ARG A 100 16.08 -24.22 -2.73
N ASN A 101 16.27 -23.21 -1.89
CA ASN A 101 17.44 -23.10 -1.01
C ASN A 101 17.30 -23.92 0.28
N LEU A 102 16.14 -24.52 0.53
CA LEU A 102 15.86 -25.27 1.75
C LEU A 102 16.07 -26.77 1.50
N ARG A 103 16.84 -27.43 2.38
CA ARG A 103 17.11 -28.88 2.30
C ARG A 103 15.90 -29.77 2.66
N LYS A 104 14.73 -29.18 2.93
CA LYS A 104 13.50 -29.89 3.30
C LYS A 104 12.56 -29.96 2.10
N ARG A 105 12.03 -31.16 1.83
CA ARG A 105 11.13 -31.41 0.70
C ARG A 105 9.77 -30.71 0.87
N ASN A 106 9.23 -30.71 2.10
CA ASN A 106 8.01 -30.00 2.46
C ASN A 106 8.36 -28.98 3.54
N VAL A 107 8.42 -27.71 3.16
CA VAL A 107 8.80 -26.61 4.08
C VAL A 107 7.62 -26.16 4.93
N ALA A 108 6.43 -26.12 4.34
CA ALA A 108 5.17 -25.78 4.98
C ALA A 108 4.02 -26.49 4.26
N LEU A 109 2.87 -26.59 4.92
CA LEU A 109 1.61 -27.09 4.38
C LEU A 109 0.62 -25.95 4.18
N VAL A 110 -0.41 -26.18 3.37
CA VAL A 110 -1.51 -25.23 3.20
C VAL A 110 -2.18 -24.98 4.55
N LYS A 111 -2.49 -23.70 4.83
CA LYS A 111 -2.98 -23.18 6.12
C LYS A 111 -1.97 -23.06 7.26
N ASP A 112 -0.70 -23.44 7.06
CA ASP A 112 0.33 -23.12 8.05
C ASP A 112 0.53 -21.60 8.13
N ILE A 113 0.84 -21.10 9.33
CA ILE A 113 1.22 -19.71 9.56
C ILE A 113 2.74 -19.61 9.47
N VAL A 114 3.23 -18.70 8.64
CA VAL A 114 4.66 -18.50 8.40
C VAL A 114 5.06 -17.05 8.63
N CYS A 115 6.29 -16.85 9.10
CA CYS A 115 6.94 -15.56 9.22
C CYS A 115 8.07 -15.49 8.18
N LEU A 116 8.03 -14.48 7.32
CA LEU A 116 8.96 -14.32 6.19
C LEU A 116 9.52 -12.90 6.16
N LYS A 117 10.69 -12.74 5.53
CA LYS A 117 11.28 -11.44 5.24
C LYS A 117 11.20 -11.17 3.74
N ILE A 118 10.72 -10.00 3.35
CA ILE A 118 10.67 -9.58 1.95
C ILE A 118 12.08 -9.28 1.45
N ILE A 119 12.46 -9.90 0.33
CA ILE A 119 13.79 -9.78 -0.28
C ILE A 119 13.79 -9.05 -1.62
N SER A 120 12.65 -9.05 -2.32
CA SER A 120 12.46 -8.49 -3.66
C SER A 120 10.99 -8.18 -3.89
#